data_AF-A0A7S2KUZ2-F1
#
_entry.id   AF-A0A7S2KUZ2-F1
#
_cell.length_a   1.000
_cell.length_b   1.000
_cell.length_c   1.000
_cell.angle_alpha   90.00
_cell.angle_beta   90.00
_cell.angle_gamma   90.00
#
_symmetry.space_group_name_H-M   'P 1'
#
loop_
_entity.id
_entity.type
_entity.pdbx_description
1 polymer ?
#
loop_
_entity_poly.entity_id
_entity_poly.type
_entity_poly.pdbx_seq_one_letter_code
_entity_poly.pdbx_strand_id
1 'polypeptide(L)'
;TSGQIRFSMRIANIDFVALMERPQLLEEFKLGIKEAIAAEVIVSVEDIRVLLESAYDFVVVHVAMATAPGGCTLAAVKRLLSTVSLGPRVLHRVNNLAGIDEVALGPIAVDDIFPLQVVP
;
A
#
# COMPACT_ATOMS: atom_id res chain seq x y z
N THR A 1 -13.50 -7.48 17.85
CA THR A 1 -13.08 -8.55 16.91
C THR A 1 -11.88 -8.04 16.15
N SER A 2 -10.73 -8.69 16.29
CA SER A 2 -9.57 -8.39 15.46
C SER A 2 -9.90 -8.81 14.02
N GLY A 3 -9.78 -7.90 13.06
CA GLY A 3 -10.02 -8.15 11.63
C GLY A 3 -8.79 -7.84 10.79
N GLN A 4 -8.76 -8.27 9.53
CA GLN A 4 -7.72 -7.87 8.59
C GLN A 4 -8.33 -6.98 7.51
N ILE A 5 -7.80 -5.77 7.34
CA ILE A 5 -8.21 -4.92 6.22
C ILE A 5 -7.28 -5.19 5.06
N ARG A 6 -7.84 -5.51 3.90
CA ARG A 6 -7.10 -5.65 2.65
C ARG A 6 -7.61 -4.66 1.61
N PHE A 7 -6.72 -4.13 0.82
CA PHE A 7 -7.06 -3.31 -0.34
C PHE A 7 -5.90 -3.35 -1.34
N SER A 8 -6.17 -2.98 -2.59
CA SER A 8 -5.15 -2.88 -3.61
C SER A 8 -5.10 -1.47 -4.22
N MET A 9 -3.94 -1.12 -4.76
CA MET A 9 -3.80 0.08 -5.58
C MET A 9 -2.93 -0.21 -6.78
N ARG A 10 -3.13 0.53 -7.86
CA ARG A 10 -2.30 0.42 -9.06
C ARG A 10 -1.32 1.58 -9.12
N ILE A 11 -0.05 1.28 -9.32
CA ILE A 11 0.98 2.28 -9.62
C ILE A 11 1.53 1.96 -11.01
N ALA A 12 1.24 2.84 -11.96
CA ALA A 12 1.69 2.77 -13.34
C ALA A 12 3.07 3.44 -13.52
N ASN A 13 3.71 3.16 -14.66
CA ASN A 13 5.04 3.66 -15.02
C ASN A 13 6.14 3.22 -14.04
N ILE A 14 6.02 2.02 -13.47
CA ILE A 14 7.09 1.40 -12.70
C ILE A 14 7.62 0.23 -13.51
N ASP A 15 8.93 0.25 -13.78
CA ASP A 15 9.63 -0.93 -14.24
C ASP A 15 9.78 -1.93 -13.08
N PHE A 16 8.85 -2.87 -13.00
CA PHE A 16 8.83 -3.88 -11.95
C PHE A 16 10.08 -4.77 -11.97
N VAL A 17 10.63 -5.06 -13.15
CA VAL A 17 11.81 -5.91 -13.28
C VAL A 17 13.02 -5.18 -12.71
N ALA A 18 13.24 -3.92 -13.11
CA ALA A 18 14.31 -3.09 -12.57
C ALA A 18 14.18 -2.85 -11.05
N LEU A 19 12.94 -2.71 -10.55
CA LEU A 19 12.67 -2.58 -9.12
C LEU A 19 13.05 -3.87 -8.35
N MET A 20 12.70 -5.04 -8.89
CA MET A 20 13.03 -6.33 -8.29
C MET A 20 14.53 -6.67 -8.34
N GLU A 21 15.25 -6.17 -9.34
CA GLU A 21 16.71 -6.30 -9.46
C GLU A 21 17.48 -5.39 -8.49
N ARG A 22 16.80 -4.46 -7.81
CA ARG A 22 17.38 -3.52 -6.85
C ARG A 22 16.75 -3.72 -5.46
N PRO A 23 17.23 -4.69 -4.65
CA PRO A 23 16.62 -5.04 -3.37
C PRO A 23 16.45 -3.85 -2.40
N GLN A 24 17.43 -2.95 -2.34
CA GLN A 24 17.37 -1.76 -1.50
C GLN A 24 16.25 -0.81 -1.96
N LEU A 25 16.14 -0.57 -3.27
CA LEU A 25 15.08 0.27 -3.84
C LEU A 25 13.70 -0.35 -3.63
N LEU A 26 13.58 -1.68 -3.75
CA LEU A 26 12.35 -2.41 -3.48
C LEU A 26 11.92 -2.29 -2.00
N GLU A 27 12.85 -2.35 -1.07
CA GLU A 27 12.58 -2.16 0.36
C GLU A 27 12.15 -0.72 0.66
N GLU A 28 12.86 0.28 0.12
CA GLU A 28 12.51 1.69 0.25
C GLU A 28 11.13 2.00 -0.36
N PHE A 29 10.83 1.40 -1.51
CA PHE A 29 9.54 1.51 -2.17
C PHE A 29 8.40 0.97 -1.30
N LYS A 30 8.56 -0.25 -0.77
CA LYS A 30 7.57 -0.84 0.15
C LYS A 30 7.44 -0.02 1.42
N LEU A 31 8.56 0.45 1.99
CA LEU A 31 8.56 1.28 3.18
C LEU A 31 7.80 2.59 2.95
N GLY A 32 8.06 3.27 1.83
CA GLY A 32 7.38 4.51 1.46
C GLY A 32 5.87 4.35 1.35
N ILE A 33 5.40 3.24 0.76
CA ILE A 33 3.97 2.89 0.73
C ILE A 33 3.44 2.67 2.16
N LYS A 34 4.16 1.91 2.98
CA LYS A 34 3.75 1.62 4.36
C LYS A 34 3.66 2.88 5.22
N GLU A 35 4.62 3.79 5.10
CA GLU A 35 4.64 5.07 5.82
C GLU A 35 3.48 5.98 5.39
N ALA A 36 3.22 6.08 4.08
CA ALA A 36 2.10 6.86 3.55
C ALA A 36 0.75 6.36 4.08
N ILE A 37 0.60 5.04 4.20
CA ILE A 37 -0.60 4.41 4.77
C ILE A 37 -0.64 4.62 6.29
N ALA A 38 0.44 4.33 7.01
CA ALA A 38 0.54 4.48 8.47
C ALA A 38 0.19 5.89 8.95
N ALA A 39 0.68 6.92 8.25
CA ALA A 39 0.40 8.34 8.54
C ALA A 39 -1.09 8.70 8.45
N GLU A 40 -1.84 7.90 7.71
CA GLU A 40 -3.23 8.15 7.35
C GLU A 40 -4.18 7.28 8.20
N VAL A 41 -3.77 6.07 8.61
CA VAL A 41 -4.64 5.12 9.35
C VAL A 41 -4.37 4.97 10.84
N ILE A 42 -3.39 5.68 11.43
CA ILE A 42 -2.96 5.49 12.83
C ILE A 42 -2.70 4.00 13.12
N VAL A 43 -1.90 3.39 12.24
CA VAL A 43 -1.43 2.01 12.35
C VAL A 43 0.09 2.03 12.30
N SER A 44 0.76 1.16 13.04
CA SER A 44 2.21 1.05 12.95
C SER A 44 2.61 0.56 11.56
N VAL A 45 3.72 1.08 11.03
CA VAL A 45 4.33 0.57 9.79
C VAL A 45 4.57 -0.94 9.88
N GLU A 46 4.88 -1.45 11.07
CA GLU A 46 5.12 -2.89 11.30
C GLU A 46 3.88 -3.76 11.08
N ASP A 47 2.69 -3.20 11.32
CA ASP A 47 1.41 -3.90 11.17
C ASP A 47 0.88 -3.90 9.73
N ILE A 48 1.60 -3.23 8.81
CA ILE A 48 1.26 -3.12 7.40
C ILE A 48 2.12 -4.09 6.59
N ARG A 49 1.46 -5.00 5.87
CA ARG A 49 2.08 -5.88 4.89
C ARG A 49 1.80 -5.36 3.48
N VAL A 50 2.84 -5.27 2.67
CA VAL A 50 2.77 -4.85 1.27
C VAL A 50 3.31 -5.96 0.38
N LEU A 51 2.50 -6.40 -0.56
CA LEU A 51 2.87 -7.35 -1.62
C LEU A 51 2.75 -6.62 -2.95
N LEU A 52 3.72 -6.85 -3.84
CA LEU A 52 3.72 -6.27 -5.17
C LEU A 52 3.49 -7.39 -6.19
N GLU A 53 2.62 -7.14 -7.15
CA GLU A 53 2.34 -8.03 -8.27
C GLU A 53 2.53 -7.23 -9.57
N SER A 54 3.24 -7.82 -10.53
CA SER A 54 3.42 -7.21 -11.84
C SER A 54 2.20 -7.45 -12.71
N ALA A 55 1.74 -6.41 -13.39
CA ALA A 55 0.65 -6.49 -14.35
C ALA A 55 0.97 -5.61 -15.56
N TYR A 56 1.57 -6.19 -16.61
CA TYR A 56 1.95 -5.53 -17.87
C TYR A 56 2.60 -4.15 -17.69
N ASP A 57 1.80 -3.07 -17.68
CA ASP A 57 2.25 -1.67 -17.64
C ASP A 57 2.10 -1.01 -16.25
N PHE A 58 1.66 -1.76 -15.24
CA PHE A 58 1.49 -1.28 -13.88
C PHE A 58 1.88 -2.33 -12.82
N VAL A 59 2.19 -1.85 -11.63
CA VAL A 59 2.38 -2.65 -10.43
C VAL A 59 1.11 -2.59 -9.60
N VAL A 60 0.58 -3.75 -9.26
CA VAL A 60 -0.50 -3.88 -8.28
C VAL A 60 0.13 -4.00 -6.90
N VAL A 61 -0.21 -3.07 -6.02
CA VAL A 61 0.22 -3.04 -4.63
C VAL A 61 -0.93 -3.58 -3.79
N HIS A 62 -0.75 -4.77 -3.23
CA HIS A 62 -1.67 -5.38 -2.29
C HIS A 62 -1.26 -5.02 -0.86
N VAL A 63 -2.17 -4.41 -0.12
CA VAL A 63 -1.95 -4.00 1.27
C VAL A 63 -2.81 -4.86 2.18
N ALA A 64 -2.22 -5.36 3.26
CA ALA A 64 -2.94 -6.01 4.34
C ALA A 64 -2.53 -5.44 5.70
N MET A 65 -3.51 -5.09 6.53
CA MET A 65 -3.29 -4.48 7.84
C MET A 65 -4.07 -5.23 8.91
N ALA A 66 -3.44 -5.52 10.04
CA ALA A 66 -4.15 -6.05 11.20
C ALA A 66 -4.90 -4.92 11.92
N THR A 67 -6.16 -5.15 12.27
CA THR A 67 -6.92 -4.21 13.13
C THR A 67 -6.86 -4.71 14.56
N ALA A 68 -6.20 -3.94 15.43
CA ALA A 68 -6.24 -4.18 16.86
C ALA A 68 -7.60 -3.71 17.45
N PRO A 69 -8.04 -4.27 18.59
CA PRO A 69 -9.17 -3.72 19.33
C PRO A 69 -8.86 -2.25 19.73
N GLY A 70 -9.65 -1.30 19.22
CA GLY A 70 -9.41 0.14 19.39
C GLY A 70 -8.54 0.80 18.30
N GLY A 71 -8.07 0.03 17.32
CA GLY A 71 -7.29 0.52 16.18
C GLY A 71 -8.14 0.96 14.98
N CYS A 72 -7.49 1.08 13.83
CA CYS A 72 -8.11 1.56 12.59
C CYS A 72 -9.39 0.78 12.24
N THR A 73 -10.51 1.50 12.12
CA THR A 73 -11.79 0.90 11.78
C THR A 73 -11.93 0.78 10.28
N LEU A 74 -12.78 -0.14 9.83
CA LEU A 74 -13.16 -0.22 8.43
C LEU A 74 -13.62 1.12 7.85
N ALA A 75 -14.45 1.85 8.61
CA ALA A 75 -14.97 3.12 8.18
C ALA A 75 -13.86 4.16 7.98
N ALA A 76 -12.81 4.11 8.83
CA ALA A 76 -11.64 4.96 8.67
C ALA A 76 -10.86 4.62 7.39
N VAL A 77 -10.64 3.34 7.08
CA VAL A 77 -9.95 2.94 5.84
C VAL A 77 -10.79 3.25 4.59
N LYS A 78 -12.10 3.02 4.62
CA LYS A 78 -12.98 3.41 3.50
C LYS A 78 -12.99 4.92 3.30
N ARG A 79 -13.03 5.69 4.39
CA ARG A 79 -12.91 7.16 4.34
C ARG A 79 -11.55 7.57 3.78
N LEU A 80 -10.48 6.87 4.15
CA LEU A 80 -9.14 7.10 3.64
C LEU A 80 -9.02 6.88 2.13
N LEU A 81 -9.55 5.77 1.66
CA LEU A 81 -9.51 5.40 0.25
C LEU A 81 -10.46 6.30 -0.58
N SER A 82 -11.44 6.92 0.08
CA SER A 82 -12.24 8.01 -0.50
C SER A 82 -11.58 9.40 -0.41
N THR A 83 -10.59 9.58 0.46
CA THR A 83 -9.84 10.84 0.53
C THR A 83 -8.79 10.89 -0.55
N VAL A 84 -8.80 12.00 -1.30
CA VAL A 84 -7.90 12.29 -2.42
C VAL A 84 -6.42 12.37 -1.97
N SER A 85 -6.10 12.26 -0.68
CA SER A 85 -4.74 12.47 -0.13
C SER A 85 -3.82 11.25 -0.18
N LEU A 86 -4.35 10.02 -0.08
CA LEU A 86 -3.49 8.83 -0.02
C LEU A 86 -2.68 8.68 -1.31
N GLY A 87 -3.34 8.85 -2.45
CA GLY A 87 -2.69 8.70 -3.75
C GLY A 87 -1.53 9.66 -3.99
N PRO A 88 -1.72 10.98 -3.84
CA PRO A 88 -0.65 11.97 -3.90
C PRO A 88 0.47 11.74 -2.89
N ARG A 89 0.19 11.25 -1.67
CA ARG A 89 1.24 10.93 -0.70
C ARG A 89 2.07 9.72 -1.12
N VAL A 90 1.43 8.67 -1.61
CA VAL A 90 2.11 7.48 -2.16
C VAL A 90 2.97 7.91 -3.36
N LEU A 91 2.40 8.68 -4.29
CA LEU A 91 3.13 9.23 -5.43
C LEU A 91 4.33 10.07 -5.01
N HIS A 92 4.12 11.03 -4.12
CA HIS A 92 5.20 11.90 -3.63
C HIS A 92 6.30 11.06 -2.96
N ARG A 93 5.96 10.04 -2.18
CA ARG A 93 6.96 9.23 -1.50
C ARG A 93 7.76 8.37 -2.48
N VAL A 94 7.08 7.74 -3.45
CA VAL A 94 7.70 6.90 -4.47
C VAL A 94 8.54 7.70 -5.47
N ASN A 95 8.04 8.85 -5.95
CA ASN A 95 8.77 9.73 -6.87
C ASN A 95 10.04 10.34 -6.26
N ASN A 96 10.14 10.38 -4.93
CA ASN A 96 11.33 10.87 -4.24
C ASN A 96 12.40 9.78 -4.02
N LEU A 97 12.15 8.53 -4.45
CA LEU A 97 13.13 7.45 -4.35
C LEU A 97 14.13 7.55 -5.50
N ALA A 98 15.42 7.50 -5.15
CA ALA A 98 16.48 7.57 -6.13
C ALA A 98 16.45 6.34 -7.05
N GLY A 99 16.33 6.57 -8.36
CA GLY A 99 16.28 5.51 -9.37
C GLY A 99 14.88 5.01 -9.71
N ILE A 100 13.83 5.72 -9.26
CA ILE A 100 12.47 5.60 -9.79
C ILE A 100 12.19 6.83 -10.66
N ASP A 101 11.83 6.61 -11.93
CA ASP A 101 11.36 7.67 -12.83
C ASP A 101 9.93 8.09 -12.44
N GLU A 102 9.39 9.14 -13.08
CA GLU A 102 8.08 9.68 -12.75
C GLU A 102 6.96 8.62 -12.80
N VAL A 103 6.43 8.24 -11.64
CA VAL A 103 5.36 7.26 -11.51
C VAL A 103 3.99 7.92 -11.60
N ALA A 104 3.03 7.20 -12.16
CA ALA A 104 1.63 7.61 -12.22
C ALA A 104 0.78 6.68 -11.35
N LEU A 105 -0.18 7.22 -10.61
CA LEU A 105 -1.06 6.40 -9.79
C LEU A 105 -2.33 6.09 -10.56
N GLY A 106 -2.62 4.81 -10.70
CA GLY A 106 -3.90 4.33 -11.19
C GLY A 106 -5.00 4.41 -10.12
N PRO A 107 -6.24 4.04 -10.46
CA PRO A 107 -7.32 3.99 -9.48
C PRO A 107 -6.97 3.04 -8.32
N ILE A 108 -7.25 3.49 -7.10
CA ILE A 108 -7.14 2.68 -5.89
C ILE A 108 -8.42 1.84 -5.77
N ALA A 109 -8.30 0.52 -5.70
CA ALA A 109 -9.44 -0.41 -5.67
C ALA A 109 -9.47 -1.17 -4.34
N VAL A 110 -10.60 -1.13 -3.65
CA VAL A 110 -10.77 -1.86 -2.39
C VAL A 110 -11.36 -3.21 -2.70
N ASP A 111 -10.53 -4.25 -2.74
CA ASP A 111 -11.00 -5.58 -3.16
C ASP A 111 -11.94 -6.23 -2.14
N ASP A 112 -11.60 -6.27 -0.85
CA ASP A 112 -12.54 -6.63 0.23
C ASP A 112 -11.87 -6.65 1.62
N ILE A 113 -12.68 -6.73 2.68
CA ILE A 113 -12.20 -6.90 4.06
C ILE A 113 -12.40 -8.36 4.45
N PHE A 114 -11.32 -9.02 4.83
CA PHE A 114 -11.42 -10.39 5.28
C PHE A 114 -11.35 -10.42 6.81
N PRO A 115 -12.26 -11.13 7.52
CA PRO A 115 -12.00 -11.44 8.92
C PRO A 115 -10.61 -12.08 9.01
N LEU A 116 -9.85 -11.78 10.08
CA LEU A 116 -8.56 -12.42 10.31
C LEU A 116 -8.78 -13.93 10.28
N GLN A 117 -8.45 -14.57 9.16
CA GLN A 117 -8.33 -16.01 9.15
C GLN A 117 -7.03 -16.28 9.88
N VAL A 118 -7.17 -16.75 11.12
CA VAL A 118 -6.11 -17.46 11.83
C VAL A 118 -5.77 -18.63 10.91
N VAL A 119 -4.71 -18.49 10.11
CA VAL A 119 -4.15 -19.63 9.40
C VAL A 119 -3.64 -20.56 10.51
N PRO A 120 -4.16 -21.80 10.62
CA PRO A 120 -3.74 -22.74 11.66
C PRO A 120 -2.25 -23.10 11.55
#